data_AF-A0A383CQ14-F1
#
_entry.id   AF-A0A383CQ14-F1
#
_cell.length_a   1.000
_cell.length_b   1.000
_cell.length_c   1.000
_cell.angle_alpha   90.00
_cell.angle_beta   90.00
_cell.angle_gamma   90.00
#
_symmetry.space_group_name_H-M   'P 1'
#
loop_
_entity.id
_entity.type
_entity.pdbx_description
1 polymer ?
#
loop_
_entity_poly.entity_id
_entity_poly.type
_entity_poly.pdbx_seq_one_letter_code
_entity_poly.pdbx_strand_id
1 'polypeptide(L)'
;MLPWTHLHSWPDGRVLPCCMAPMDEILGNLKDQSFEEIWNSEKLRKMRVSMLNDKSTKECTRCYSMENSGLNTTRTWANETFENHFDKVATTKEDGTVEKINLPYID
;
A
#
# COMPACT_ATOMS: atom_id res chain seq x y z
N MET A 1 -5.24 -5.12 1.47
CA MET A 1 -4.01 -5.93 1.41
C MET A 1 -2.79 -5.21 0.84
N LEU A 2 -2.90 -4.41 -0.23
CA LEU A 2 -1.74 -3.80 -0.90
C LEU A 2 -0.68 -3.15 0.03
N PRO A 3 -1.02 -2.33 1.06
CA PRO A 3 -0.01 -1.74 1.96
C PRO A 3 0.85 -2.72 2.77
N TRP A 4 0.48 -4.01 2.80
CA TRP A 4 1.17 -5.09 3.52
C TRP A 4 1.79 -6.13 2.60
N THR A 5 1.56 -6.03 1.28
CA THR A 5 2.00 -7.06 0.32
C THR A 5 2.67 -6.50 -0.93
N HIS A 6 2.68 -5.18 -1.10
CA HIS A 6 3.05 -4.57 -2.35
C HIS A 6 3.65 -3.17 -2.19
N LEU A 7 4.57 -2.83 -3.09
CA LEU A 7 5.03 -1.48 -3.38
C LEU A 7 5.21 -1.34 -4.89
N HIS A 8 4.93 -0.15 -5.41
CA HIS A 8 5.12 0.20 -6.81
C HIS A 8 6.35 1.08 -6.97
N SER A 9 7.31 0.68 -7.79
CA SER A 9 8.54 1.44 -8.02
C SER A 9 8.60 2.04 -9.42
N TRP A 10 8.93 3.33 -9.52
CA TRP A 10 9.13 4.01 -10.80
C TRP A 10 10.60 3.97 -11.24
N PRO A 11 10.88 4.01 -12.56
CA PRO A 11 12.26 4.03 -13.08
C PRO A 11 13.13 5.19 -12.57
N ASP A 12 12.52 6.29 -12.13
CA ASP A 12 13.23 7.44 -11.57
C ASP A 12 13.55 7.31 -10.08
N GLY A 13 13.20 6.18 -9.46
CA GLY A 13 13.44 5.84 -8.06
C GLY A 13 12.28 6.14 -7.12
N ARG A 14 11.25 6.88 -7.56
CA ARG A 14 10.08 7.16 -6.71
C ARG A 14 9.31 5.87 -6.42
N VAL A 15 8.79 5.76 -5.21
CA VAL A 15 7.97 4.62 -4.78
C VAL A 15 6.59 5.11 -4.39
N LEU A 16 5.56 4.39 -4.85
CA LEU A 16 4.15 4.62 -4.54
C LEU A 16 3.54 3.38 -3.87
N PRO A 17 2.42 3.52 -3.16
CA PRO A 17 1.76 2.38 -2.52
C PRO A 17 1.07 1.44 -3.53
N CYS A 18 0.80 1.93 -4.75
CA CYS A 18 0.19 1.18 -5.85
C CYS A 18 0.36 1.98 -7.16
N CYS A 19 0.40 1.31 -8.31
CA CYS A 19 0.41 1.94 -9.63
C CYS A 19 -0.80 2.86 -9.92
N MET A 20 -1.94 2.61 -9.26
CA MET A 20 -3.16 3.41 -9.42
C MET A 20 -3.23 4.61 -8.47
N ALA A 21 -2.29 4.75 -7.53
CA ALA A 21 -2.26 5.87 -6.61
C ALA A 21 -2.05 7.21 -7.36
N PRO A 22 -2.60 8.32 -6.84
CA PRO A 22 -2.26 9.65 -7.33
C PRO A 22 -0.73 9.90 -7.29
N MET A 23 -0.20 10.61 -8.29
CA MET A 23 1.24 10.83 -8.47
C MET A 23 1.92 11.61 -7.34
N ASP A 24 1.13 12.32 -6.53
CA ASP A 24 1.54 13.07 -5.34
C ASP A 24 1.63 12.19 -4.07
N GLU A 25 1.11 10.97 -4.11
CA GLU A 25 1.18 9.99 -3.02
C GLU A 25 2.47 9.16 -3.06
N ILE A 26 3.61 9.85 -3.23
CA ILE A 26 4.96 9.27 -3.18
C ILE A 26 5.31 8.92 -1.74
N LEU A 27 5.74 7.68 -1.49
CA LEU A 27 6.18 7.16 -0.19
C LEU A 27 7.65 7.48 0.11
N GLY A 28 8.48 7.56 -0.92
CA GLY A 28 9.91 7.84 -0.82
C GLY A 28 10.63 7.66 -2.16
N ASN A 29 11.97 7.74 -2.12
CA ASN A 29 12.83 7.52 -3.28
C ASN A 29 13.96 6.53 -2.96
N LEU A 30 14.07 5.46 -3.75
CA LEU A 30 15.09 4.41 -3.59
C LEU A 30 16.53 4.90 -3.85
N LYS A 31 16.70 6.10 -4.40
CA LYS A 31 18.01 6.76 -4.54
C LYS A 31 18.53 7.32 -3.22
N ASP A 32 17.61 7.69 -2.32
CA ASP A 32 17.92 8.43 -1.09
C ASP A 32 17.64 7.60 0.17
N GLN A 33 16.78 6.57 0.06
CA GLN A 33 16.26 5.80 1.19
C GLN A 33 16.34 4.30 0.90
N SER A 34 16.57 3.51 1.95
CA SER A 34 16.45 2.06 1.85
C SER A 34 15.00 1.64 1.64
N PHE A 35 14.82 0.42 1.14
CA PHE A 35 13.49 -0.15 0.95
C PHE A 35 12.72 -0.24 2.28
N GLU A 36 13.39 -0.63 3.37
CA GLU A 36 12.84 -0.73 4.72
C GLU A 36 12.36 0.63 5.24
N GLU A 37 13.11 1.70 4.96
CA GLU A 37 12.74 3.07 5.32
C GLU A 37 11.47 3.50 4.59
N ILE A 38 11.35 3.18 3.30
CA ILE A 38 10.15 3.49 2.51
C ILE A 38 8.96 2.64 2.95
N TRP A 39 9.17 1.36 3.24
CA TRP A 39 8.15 0.42 3.73
C TRP A 39 7.50 0.86 5.04
N ASN A 40 8.22 1.62 5.87
CA ASN A 40 7.71 2.23 7.09
C ASN A 40 7.70 3.77 7.02
N SER A 41 7.62 4.32 5.81
CA SER A 41 7.40 5.75 5.59
C SER A 41 6.15 6.22 6.34
N GLU A 42 6.16 7.49 6.75
CA GLU A 42 5.03 8.10 7.46
C GLU A 42 3.71 7.95 6.69
N LYS A 43 3.74 8.13 5.37
CA LYS A 43 2.56 7.99 4.52
C LYS A 43 2.00 6.57 4.50
N LEU A 44 2.86 5.55 4.30
CA LEU A 44 2.39 4.16 4.24
C LEU A 44 1.85 3.69 5.59
N ARG A 45 2.49 4.10 6.70
CA ARG A 45 1.99 3.83 8.05
C ARG A 45 0.63 4.48 8.29
N LYS A 46 0.44 5.75 7.93
CA LYS A 46 -0.86 6.44 8.01
C LYS A 46 -1.93 5.75 7.16
N MET A 47 -1.58 5.27 5.97
CA MET A 47 -2.47 4.51 5.11
C MET A 47 -2.91 3.20 5.78
N ARG A 48 -1.97 2.43 6.36
CA ARG A 48 -2.28 1.20 7.11
C ARG A 48 -3.21 1.46 8.28
N VAL A 49 -2.90 2.47 9.12
CA VAL A 49 -3.75 2.86 10.26
C VAL A 49 -5.15 3.25 9.78
N SER A 50 -5.26 4.06 8.73
CA SER A 50 -6.56 4.47 8.18
C SER A 50 -7.38 3.27 7.72
N MET A 51 -6.76 2.33 7.01
CA MET A 51 -7.41 1.11 6.53
C MET A 51 -7.81 0.17 7.66
N LEU A 52 -6.99 0.04 8.72
CA LEU A 52 -7.35 -0.75 9.92
C LEU A 52 -8.55 -0.18 10.68
N ASN A 53 -8.83 1.11 10.51
CA ASN A 53 -9.99 1.80 11.09
C ASN A 53 -11.14 1.97 10.11
N ASP A 54 -11.15 1.20 9.00
CA ASP A 54 -12.16 1.27 7.93
C ASP A 54 -12.35 2.68 7.32
N LYS A 55 -11.31 3.51 7.36
CA LYS A 55 -11.31 4.84 6.76
C LYS A 55 -10.78 4.81 5.33
N SER A 56 -11.42 5.58 4.45
CA SER A 56 -10.97 5.77 3.08
C SER A 56 -9.63 6.50 3.03
N THR A 57 -8.82 6.17 2.01
CA THR A 57 -7.48 6.73 1.80
C THR A 57 -7.38 7.40 0.43
N LYS A 58 -6.52 8.41 0.29
CA LYS A 58 -6.37 9.19 -0.96
C LYS A 58 -5.78 8.34 -2.08
N GLU A 59 -4.88 7.45 -1.70
CA GLU A 59 -4.17 6.47 -2.50
C GLU A 59 -5.12 5.53 -3.25
N CYS A 60 -6.30 5.26 -2.68
CA CYS A 60 -7.29 4.34 -3.24
C CYS A 60 -8.46 5.04 -3.97
N THR A 61 -8.46 6.38 -4.08
CA THR A 61 -9.57 7.17 -4.65
C THR A 61 -10.02 6.71 -6.04
N ARG A 62 -9.06 6.39 -6.94
CA ARG A 62 -9.37 5.86 -8.27
C ARG A 62 -10.08 4.50 -8.20
N CYS A 63 -9.61 3.61 -7.32
CA CYS A 63 -10.24 2.30 -7.11
C CYS A 63 -11.66 2.48 -6.57
N TYR A 64 -11.87 3.34 -5.57
CA TYR A 64 -13.21 3.59 -5.02
C TYR A 64 -14.19 4.11 -6.08
N SER A 65 -13.74 5.01 -6.97
CA SER A 65 -14.58 5.51 -8.06
C SER A 65 -14.98 4.41 -9.06
N MET A 66 -14.05 3.52 -9.38
CA MET A 66 -14.28 2.41 -10.30
C MET A 66 -15.18 1.34 -9.66
N GLU A 67 -14.94 0.99 -8.39
CA GLU A 67 -15.75 0.06 -7.60
C GLU A 67 -17.19 0.54 -7.47
N ASN A 68 -17.41 1.84 -7.23
CA ASN A 68 -18.75 2.44 -7.21
C ASN A 68 -19.47 2.35 -8.57
N SER A 69 -18.71 2.18 -9.66
CA SER A 69 -19.25 1.97 -11.02
C SER A 69 -19.40 0.49 -11.38
N GLY A 70 -19.18 -0.43 -10.42
CA GLY A 70 -19.29 -1.87 -10.63
C GLY A 70 -18.09 -2.52 -11.31
N LEU A 71 -16.94 -1.83 -11.37
CA LEU A 71 -15.72 -2.35 -11.97
C LEU A 71 -14.81 -3.00 -10.92
N ASN A 72 -14.15 -4.09 -11.30
CA ASN A 72 -13.08 -4.69 -10.51
C ASN A 72 -11.81 -3.85 -10.58
N THR A 73 -11.05 -3.81 -9.48
CA THR A 73 -9.86 -2.99 -9.34
C THR A 73 -8.69 -3.81 -8.81
N THR A 74 -7.48 -3.26 -8.92
CA THR A 74 -6.28 -3.84 -8.29
C THR A 74 -6.46 -4.00 -6.78
N ARG A 75 -7.26 -3.12 -6.13
CA ARG A 75 -7.56 -3.22 -4.70
C ARG A 75 -8.39 -4.46 -4.39
N THR A 76 -9.49 -4.70 -5.10
CA THR A 76 -10.34 -5.88 -4.86
C THR A 76 -9.60 -7.16 -5.21
N TRP A 77 -8.91 -7.20 -6.36
CA TRP A 77 -8.06 -8.32 -6.77
C TRP A 77 -6.98 -8.66 -5.73
N ALA A 78 -6.29 -7.66 -5.19
CA ALA A 78 -5.24 -7.88 -4.19
C ALA A 78 -5.80 -8.35 -2.84
N ASN A 79 -7.01 -7.92 -2.48
CA ASN A 79 -7.66 -8.42 -1.27
C ASN A 79 -8.01 -9.91 -1.38
N GLU A 80 -8.48 -10.36 -2.54
CA GLU A 80 -8.77 -11.78 -2.80
C GLU A 80 -7.49 -12.60 -2.95
N THR A 81 -6.55 -12.13 -3.78
CA THR A 81 -5.32 -12.88 -4.11
C THR A 81 -4.40 -13.07 -2.91
N PHE A 82 -4.31 -12.06 -2.03
CA PHE A 82 -3.42 -12.07 -0.88
C PHE A 82 -4.16 -12.28 0.45
N GLU A 83 -5.38 -12.82 0.43
CA GLU A 83 -6.15 -13.13 1.65
C GLU A 83 -5.34 -14.01 2.62
N ASN A 84 -4.60 -14.99 2.10
CA ASN A 84 -3.72 -15.88 2.87
C ASN A 84 -2.52 -15.18 3.54
N HIS A 85 -2.34 -13.87 3.32
CA HIS A 85 -1.32 -13.04 3.95
C HIS A 85 -1.89 -12.08 5.00
N PHE A 86 -3.15 -12.27 5.42
CA PHE A 86 -3.79 -11.43 6.41
C PHE A 86 -3.12 -11.52 7.80
N ASP A 87 -2.39 -12.60 8.08
CA ASP A 87 -1.54 -12.74 9.28
C ASP A 87 -0.59 -11.55 9.47
N LYS A 88 -0.09 -10.97 8.37
CA LYS A 88 0.77 -9.78 8.39
C LYS A 88 0.06 -8.55 8.93
N VAL A 89 -1.23 -8.40 8.62
CA VAL A 89 -2.03 -7.26 9.08
C VAL A 89 -2.06 -7.23 10.61
N ALA A 90 -2.16 -8.40 11.24
CA ALA A 90 -2.13 -8.54 12.70
C ALA A 90 -0.78 -8.18 13.35
N THR A 91 0.31 -8.15 12.57
CA THR A 91 1.64 -7.73 13.06
C THR A 91 1.86 -6.21 13.02
N THR A 92 0.89 -5.45 12.53
CA THR A 92 0.97 -3.99 12.45
C THR A 92 0.89 -3.38 13.85
N LYS A 93 1.86 -2.54 14.19
CA LYS A 93 1.86 -1.76 15.45
C LYS A 93 0.78 -0.67 15.41
N GLU A 94 0.44 -0.12 16.57
CA GLU A 94 -0.55 0.96 16.71
C GLU A 94 -0.23 2.20 15.82
N ASP A 95 1.05 2.46 15.57
CA ASP A 95 1.51 3.56 14.73
C ASP A 95 1.53 3.23 13.23
N GLY A 96 1.09 2.02 12.82
CA GLY A 96 1.10 1.55 11.43
C GLY A 96 2.39 0.88 10.98
N THR A 97 3.40 0.75 11.85
CA THR A 97 4.67 0.10 11.51
C THR A 97 4.50 -1.40 11.32
N VAL A 98 5.15 -1.95 10.28
CA VAL A 98 5.23 -3.39 10.02
C VAL A 98 6.71 -3.77 9.92
N GLU A 99 7.20 -4.55 10.89
CA GLU A 99 8.64 -4.90 10.97
C GLU A 99 9.05 -5.92 9.92
N LYS A 100 8.22 -6.94 9.69
CA LYS A 100 8.53 -8.00 8.73
C LYS A 100 8.03 -7.61 7.34
N ILE A 101 8.97 -7.27 6.48
CA ILE A 101 8.69 -7.02 5.06
C ILE A 101 8.33 -8.34 4.38
N ASN A 102 7.19 -8.39 3.70
CA ASN A 102 6.80 -9.54 2.90
C ASN A 102 6.00 -9.08 1.68
N LEU A 103 6.69 -9.01 0.55
CA LEU A 103 6.19 -8.57 -0.75
C LEU A 103 6.05 -9.78 -1.69
N PRO A 104 4.94 -10.50 -1.63
CA PRO A 104 4.66 -11.53 -2.63
C PRO A 104 4.52 -10.94 -4.05
N TYR A 105 4.32 -9.62 -4.15
CA TYR A 105 4.08 -8.94 -5.41
C TYR A 105 4.73 -7.54 -5.43
N ILE A 106 5.54 -7.28 -6.45
CA ILE A 106 6.18 -5.99 -6.72
C ILE A 106 6.00 -5.66 -8.20
N ASP A 107 5.75 -4.39 -8.52
CA ASP A 107 5.62 -3.88 -9.90
C ASP A 107 6.35 -2.54 -10.10
#